data_AF-A0A661PGH0-F1
#
_entry.id   AF-A0A661PGH0-F1
#
_cell.length_a   1.000
_cell.length_b   1.000
_cell.length_c   1.000
_cell.angle_alpha   90.00
_cell.angle_beta   90.00
_cell.angle_gamma   90.00
#
_symmetry.space_group_name_H-M   'P 1'
#
loop_
_entity.id
_entity.type
_entity.pdbx_description
1 polymer ?
#
loop_
_entity_poly.entity_id
_entity_poly.type
_entity_poly.pdbx_seq_one_letter_code
_entity_poly.pdbx_strand_id
1 'polypeptide(L)'
;MNLSLLLVGLAKAAFGIVVGAVGIFVASRALHRLIGSGSTDTGQREGNVAIGVLKAGSLVALGILLQHAVSATFDAMDLLYRDAAITGKAIGRLGVYAGLHVGLSIVVSAVVLALGTWLFTHLTRGVDEMEEIRGGNMAPAVVLAAVMVVLALMTAPGLQMALDGLLPLPTLARDQVAGSA
;
A
#
# COMPACT_ATOMS: atom_id res chain seq x y z
N MET A 1 6.33 -29.65 -18.28
CA MET A 1 5.78 -28.48 -17.55
C MET A 1 6.46 -28.40 -16.19
N ASN A 2 6.84 -27.20 -15.74
CA ASN A 2 7.50 -27.05 -14.44
C ASN A 2 6.45 -26.79 -13.36
N LEU A 3 5.97 -27.87 -12.71
CA LEU A 3 4.86 -27.81 -11.75
C LEU A 3 5.17 -26.93 -10.54
N SER A 4 6.43 -26.90 -10.10
CA SER A 4 6.88 -26.07 -8.98
C SER A 4 6.75 -24.57 -9.30
N LEU A 5 7.18 -24.15 -10.49
CA LEU A 5 7.02 -22.76 -10.93
C LEU A 5 5.55 -22.35 -11.03
N LEU A 6 4.69 -23.26 -11.50
CA LEU A 6 3.25 -23.02 -11.58
C LEU A 6 2.62 -22.85 -10.18
N LEU A 7 2.96 -23.70 -9.21
CA LEU A 7 2.45 -23.61 -7.84
C LEU A 7 2.93 -22.34 -7.13
N VAL A 8 4.20 -21.97 -7.28
CA VAL A 8 4.74 -20.71 -6.72
C VAL A 8 4.04 -19.52 -7.36
N GLY A 9 3.85 -19.53 -8.68
CA GLY A 9 3.10 -18.47 -9.38
C GLY A 9 1.66 -18.32 -8.89
N LEU A 10 0.94 -19.43 -8.69
CA LEU A 10 -0.41 -19.41 -8.12
C LEU A 10 -0.44 -18.90 -6.68
N ALA A 11 0.54 -19.28 -5.85
CA ALA A 11 0.65 -18.77 -4.49
C ALA A 11 0.91 -17.26 -4.46
N LYS A 12 1.82 -16.76 -5.32
CA LYS A 12 2.07 -15.33 -5.52
C LYS A 12 0.79 -14.60 -5.94
N ALA A 13 0.07 -15.13 -6.93
CA ALA A 13 -1.17 -14.54 -7.40
C ALA A 13 -2.25 -14.50 -6.31
N ALA A 14 -2.44 -15.59 -5.57
CA ALA A 14 -3.38 -15.65 -4.45
C ALA A 14 -3.04 -14.63 -3.37
N PHE A 15 -1.75 -14.50 -3.02
CA PHE A 15 -1.30 -13.49 -2.07
C PHE A 15 -1.60 -12.07 -2.56
N GLY A 16 -1.28 -11.76 -3.83
CA GLY A 16 -1.60 -10.46 -4.42
C GLY A 16 -3.09 -10.13 -4.38
N ILE A 17 -3.96 -11.11 -4.65
CA ILE A 17 -5.42 -10.96 -4.54
C ILE A 17 -5.83 -10.63 -3.09
N VAL A 18 -5.30 -11.36 -2.12
CA VAL A 18 -5.60 -11.15 -0.70
C VAL A 18 -5.15 -9.76 -0.26
N VAL A 19 -3.92 -9.36 -0.59
CA VAL A 19 -3.40 -8.03 -0.24
C VAL A 19 -4.21 -6.92 -0.93
N GLY A 20 -4.60 -7.11 -2.19
CA GLY A 20 -5.48 -6.19 -2.90
C GLY A 20 -6.84 -6.02 -2.22
N ALA A 21 -7.48 -7.13 -1.84
CA ALA A 21 -8.76 -7.12 -1.13
C ALA A 21 -8.65 -6.44 0.25
N VAL A 22 -7.60 -6.75 1.02
CA VAL A 22 -7.30 -6.08 2.28
C VAL A 22 -7.06 -4.59 2.07
N GLY A 23 -6.33 -4.23 1.02
CA GLY A 23 -6.08 -2.85 0.64
C GLY A 23 -7.35 -2.06 0.39
N ILE A 24 -8.28 -2.62 -0.39
CA ILE A 24 -9.59 -2.01 -0.65
C ILE A 24 -10.36 -1.79 0.65
N PHE A 25 -10.39 -2.78 1.54
CA PHE A 25 -11.05 -2.66 2.84
C PHE A 25 -10.43 -1.55 3.70
N VAL A 26 -9.09 -1.52 3.79
CA VAL A 26 -8.34 -0.52 4.55
C VAL A 26 -8.53 0.89 4.00
N ALA A 27 -8.43 1.07 2.68
CA ALA A 27 -8.66 2.35 2.00
C ALA A 27 -10.06 2.88 2.30
N SER A 28 -11.08 2.02 2.19
CA SER A 28 -12.46 2.36 2.50
C SER A 28 -12.61 2.83 3.94
N ARG A 29 -11.96 2.13 4.89
CA ARG A 29 -11.98 2.49 6.32
C ARG A 29 -11.23 3.80 6.61
N ALA A 30 -10.06 3.99 6.00
CA ALA A 30 -9.25 5.20 6.16
C ALA A 30 -10.01 6.43 5.67
N LEU A 31 -10.66 6.31 4.51
CA LEU A 31 -11.43 7.40 3.94
C LEU A 31 -12.67 7.75 4.74
N HIS A 32 -13.36 6.73 5.30
CA HIS A 32 -14.47 6.97 6.23
C HIS A 32 -14.03 7.79 7.46
N ARG A 33 -12.77 7.65 7.91
CA ARG A 33 -12.22 8.47 9.00
C ARG A 33 -11.86 9.88 8.56
N LEU A 34 -11.36 10.07 7.33
CA LEU A 34 -10.99 11.39 6.80
C LEU A 34 -12.22 12.26 6.47
N ILE A 35 -13.27 11.66 5.89
CA ILE A 35 -14.46 12.39 5.44
C ILE A 35 -15.51 12.54 6.56
N GLY A 36 -15.50 11.65 7.56
CA GLY A 36 -16.46 11.62 8.66
C GLY A 36 -17.64 10.66 8.40
N SER A 37 -18.06 9.94 9.44
CA SER A 37 -18.99 8.80 9.34
C SER A 37 -20.37 9.14 8.74
N GLY A 38 -20.86 10.36 8.95
CA GLY A 38 -22.19 10.77 8.50
C GLY A 38 -22.28 11.14 7.02
N SER A 39 -21.22 11.67 6.42
CA SER A 39 -21.26 12.23 5.05
C SER A 39 -20.80 11.24 3.96
N THR A 40 -20.05 10.21 4.35
CA THR A 40 -19.48 9.26 3.37
C THR A 40 -20.51 8.24 2.88
N ASP A 41 -21.38 7.79 3.78
CA ASP A 41 -22.45 6.83 3.50
C ASP A 41 -23.67 7.52 2.86
N THR A 42 -23.97 8.76 3.23
CA THR A 42 -25.06 9.54 2.61
C THR A 42 -24.63 10.07 1.24
N GLY A 43 -23.47 10.71 1.11
CA GLY A 43 -23.03 11.32 -0.14
C GLY A 43 -22.83 10.32 -1.29
N GLN A 44 -22.29 9.12 -1.02
CA GLN A 44 -22.20 8.10 -2.07
C GLN A 44 -23.55 7.44 -2.37
N ARG A 45 -24.44 7.29 -1.38
CA ARG A 45 -25.83 6.84 -1.60
C ARG A 45 -26.67 7.89 -2.37
N GLU A 46 -26.35 9.16 -2.22
CA GLU A 46 -26.96 10.29 -2.92
C GLU A 46 -26.40 10.50 -4.33
N GLY A 47 -25.41 9.71 -4.77
CA GLY A 47 -24.83 9.82 -6.11
C GLY A 47 -23.79 10.93 -6.28
N ASN A 48 -23.18 11.42 -5.20
CA ASN A 48 -22.13 12.43 -5.27
C ASN A 48 -20.87 11.86 -5.95
N VAL A 49 -20.69 12.24 -7.21
CA VAL A 49 -19.56 11.81 -8.05
C VAL A 49 -18.22 12.31 -7.51
N ALA A 50 -18.17 13.47 -6.83
CA ALA A 50 -16.94 14.05 -6.29
C ALA A 50 -16.35 13.18 -5.17
N ILE A 51 -17.21 12.71 -4.25
CA ILE A 51 -16.80 11.72 -3.25
C ILE A 51 -16.29 10.45 -3.93
N GLY A 52 -16.98 9.99 -4.99
CA GLY A 52 -16.56 8.83 -5.78
C GLY A 52 -15.15 8.97 -6.37
N VAL A 53 -14.84 10.14 -6.94
CA VAL A 53 -13.51 10.44 -7.48
C VAL A 53 -12.44 10.45 -6.39
N LEU A 54 -12.72 11.08 -5.25
CA LEU A 54 -11.79 11.06 -4.13
C LEU A 54 -11.54 9.62 -3.63
N LYS A 55 -12.60 8.80 -3.52
CA LYS A 55 -12.47 7.38 -3.17
C LYS A 55 -11.58 6.64 -4.16
N ALA A 56 -11.84 6.80 -5.46
CA ALA A 56 -11.08 6.16 -6.51
C ALA A 56 -9.59 6.58 -6.47
N GLY A 57 -9.29 7.87 -6.33
CA GLY A 57 -7.93 8.37 -6.18
C GLY A 57 -7.20 7.78 -4.97
N SER A 58 -7.86 7.73 -3.82
CA SER A 58 -7.29 7.16 -2.59
C SER A 58 -7.01 5.65 -2.72
N LEU A 59 -7.89 4.91 -3.41
CA LEU A 59 -7.71 3.49 -3.71
C LEU A 59 -6.52 3.27 -4.63
N VAL A 60 -6.37 4.08 -5.68
CA VAL A 60 -5.22 4.02 -6.60
C VAL A 60 -3.92 4.31 -5.86
N ALA A 61 -3.88 5.39 -5.07
CA ALA A 61 -2.70 5.77 -4.28
C ALA A 61 -2.29 4.64 -3.31
N LEU A 62 -3.23 4.04 -2.60
CA LEU A 62 -2.96 2.91 -1.71
C LEU A 62 -2.54 1.66 -2.48
N GLY A 63 -3.15 1.39 -3.64
CA GLY A 63 -2.78 0.27 -4.52
C GLY A 63 -1.33 0.35 -5.00
N ILE A 64 -0.87 1.54 -5.38
CA ILE A 64 0.53 1.80 -5.77
C ILE A 64 1.48 1.40 -4.63
N LEU A 65 1.19 1.81 -3.39
CA LEU A 65 2.06 1.53 -2.24
C LEU A 65 1.99 0.06 -1.79
N LEU A 66 0.81 -0.56 -1.86
CA LEU A 66 0.65 -1.98 -1.54
C LEU A 66 1.30 -2.91 -2.56
N GLN A 67 1.40 -2.49 -3.82
CA GLN A 67 2.13 -3.26 -4.84
C GLN A 67 3.57 -3.54 -4.39
N HIS A 68 4.21 -2.59 -3.72
CA HIS A 68 5.57 -2.76 -3.19
C HIS A 68 5.65 -3.76 -2.02
N ALA A 69 4.62 -3.85 -1.17
CA ALA A 69 4.55 -4.93 -0.17
C ALA A 69 4.46 -6.32 -0.83
N VAL A 70 3.66 -6.42 -1.90
CA VAL A 70 3.51 -7.66 -2.66
C VAL A 70 4.84 -8.06 -3.30
N SER A 71 5.51 -7.13 -3.99
CA SER A 71 6.83 -7.35 -4.59
C SER A 71 7.87 -7.78 -3.55
N ALA A 72 8.02 -7.03 -2.45
CA ALA A 72 8.99 -7.36 -1.40
C ALA A 72 8.71 -8.73 -0.75
N THR A 73 7.43 -9.12 -0.61
CA THR A 73 7.07 -10.46 -0.12
C THR A 73 7.41 -11.54 -1.13
N PHE A 74 7.26 -11.27 -2.44
CA PHE A 74 7.68 -12.21 -3.48
C PHE A 74 9.19 -12.40 -3.49
N ASP A 75 9.95 -11.32 -3.30
CA ASP A 75 11.41 -11.37 -3.19
C ASP A 75 11.84 -12.16 -1.94
N ALA A 76 11.15 -11.94 -0.80
CA ALA A 76 11.34 -12.73 0.41
C ALA A 76 11.12 -14.23 0.17
N MET A 77 10.06 -14.56 -0.57
CA MET A 77 9.73 -15.94 -0.91
C MET A 77 10.78 -16.54 -1.85
N ASP A 78 11.20 -15.84 -2.88
CA ASP A 78 12.22 -16.34 -3.81
C ASP A 78 13.56 -16.55 -3.09
N LEU A 79 13.90 -15.70 -2.11
CA LEU A 79 15.10 -15.83 -1.29
C LEU A 79 15.03 -17.01 -0.32
N LEU A 80 13.91 -17.19 0.40
CA LEU A 80 13.77 -18.25 1.40
C LEU A 80 13.65 -19.65 0.80
N TYR A 81 13.13 -19.77 -0.43
CA TYR A 81 12.84 -21.06 -1.07
C TYR A 81 13.81 -21.44 -2.19
N ARG A 82 14.87 -20.64 -2.42
CA ARG A 82 15.85 -20.88 -3.49
C ARG A 82 16.49 -22.27 -3.46
N ASP A 83 16.75 -22.81 -2.27
CA ASP A 83 17.40 -24.12 -2.07
C ASP A 83 16.81 -24.94 -0.90
N ALA A 84 15.69 -24.49 -0.31
CA ALA A 84 15.15 -25.06 0.93
C ALA A 84 13.90 -25.90 0.71
N ALA A 85 13.83 -27.06 1.37
CA ALA A 85 12.60 -27.85 1.45
C ALA A 85 11.48 -27.04 2.14
N ILE A 86 10.28 -27.05 1.56
CA ILE A 86 9.10 -26.37 2.12
C ILE A 86 8.78 -26.99 3.48
N THR A 87 9.25 -26.34 4.54
CA THR A 87 9.08 -26.77 5.93
C THR A 87 8.11 -25.81 6.62
N GLY A 88 7.35 -26.29 7.62
CA GLY A 88 6.43 -25.45 8.39
C GLY A 88 7.10 -24.19 8.99
N LYS A 89 8.36 -24.28 9.40
CA LYS A 89 9.16 -23.12 9.86
C LYS A 89 9.40 -22.07 8.76
N ALA A 90 9.64 -22.51 7.52
CA ALA A 90 9.83 -21.60 6.38
C ALA A 90 8.53 -20.86 6.04
N ILE A 91 7.39 -21.57 6.08
CA ILE A 91 6.06 -20.99 5.89
C ILE A 91 5.75 -19.96 6.99
N GLY A 92 6.02 -20.29 8.26
CA GLY A 92 5.82 -19.36 9.37
C GLY A 92 6.66 -18.09 9.22
N ARG A 93 7.92 -18.22 8.80
CA ARG A 93 8.80 -17.07 8.57
C ARG A 93 8.32 -16.20 7.42
N LEU A 94 7.85 -16.80 6.32
CA LEU A 94 7.24 -16.06 5.21
C LEU A 94 6.00 -15.30 5.67
N GLY A 95 5.15 -15.90 6.51
CA GLY A 95 3.97 -15.24 7.07
C GLY A 95 4.33 -14.00 7.89
N VAL A 96 5.42 -14.05 8.67
CA VAL A 96 5.91 -12.88 9.40
C VAL A 96 6.37 -11.78 8.45
N TYR A 97 7.18 -12.10 7.43
CA TYR A 97 7.62 -11.11 6.44
C TYR A 97 6.43 -10.49 5.71
N ALA A 98 5.52 -11.32 5.18
CA ALA A 98 4.31 -10.86 4.53
C ALA A 98 3.49 -9.90 5.41
N GLY A 99 3.32 -10.25 6.70
CA GLY A 99 2.63 -9.40 7.67
C GLY A 99 3.34 -8.07 7.91
N LEU A 100 4.66 -8.08 8.05
CA LEU A 100 5.47 -6.87 8.21
C LEU A 100 5.42 -5.98 6.97
N HIS A 101 5.59 -6.56 5.78
CA HIS A 101 5.55 -5.82 4.52
C HIS A 101 4.20 -5.16 4.29
N VAL A 102 3.11 -5.92 4.40
CA VAL A 102 1.75 -5.40 4.23
C VAL A 102 1.42 -4.38 5.32
N GLY A 103 1.77 -4.67 6.58
CA GLY A 103 1.52 -3.79 7.71
C GLY A 103 2.21 -2.42 7.56
N LEU A 104 3.51 -2.43 7.22
CA LEU A 104 4.26 -1.20 6.99
C LEU A 104 3.68 -0.39 5.81
N SER A 105 3.38 -1.05 4.68
CA SER A 105 2.78 -0.36 3.54
C SER A 105 1.40 0.22 3.84
N ILE A 106 0.58 -0.44 4.66
CA ILE A 106 -0.70 0.13 5.12
C ILE A 106 -0.48 1.39 5.95
N VAL A 107 0.46 1.37 6.90
CA VAL A 107 0.77 2.52 7.74
C VAL A 107 1.26 3.69 6.89
N VAL A 108 2.21 3.44 5.99
CA VAL A 108 2.74 4.47 5.08
C VAL A 108 1.66 5.01 4.16
N SER A 109 0.78 4.15 3.62
CA SER A 109 -0.35 4.59 2.80
C SER A 109 -1.29 5.51 3.57
N ALA A 110 -1.63 5.16 4.82
CA ALA A 110 -2.48 6.01 5.65
C ALA A 110 -1.85 7.39 5.90
N VAL A 111 -0.53 7.43 6.14
CA VAL A 111 0.23 8.69 6.27
C VAL A 111 0.19 9.49 4.97
N VAL A 112 0.42 8.87 3.82
CA VAL A 112 0.37 9.52 2.50
C VAL A 112 -1.01 10.15 2.23
N LEU A 113 -2.10 9.43 2.50
CA LEU A 113 -3.45 9.96 2.32
C LEU A 113 -3.74 11.13 3.27
N ALA A 114 -3.33 11.02 4.54
CA ALA A 114 -3.51 12.09 5.52
C ALA A 114 -2.70 13.34 5.15
N LEU A 115 -1.43 13.16 4.74
CA LEU A 115 -0.56 14.24 4.29
C LEU A 115 -1.07 14.88 3.00
N GLY A 116 -1.60 14.11 2.05
CA GLY A 116 -2.19 14.63 0.82
C GLY A 116 -3.36 15.56 1.11
N THR A 117 -4.28 15.12 1.99
CA THR A 117 -5.39 15.96 2.46
C THR A 117 -4.89 17.21 3.17
N TRP A 118 -3.95 17.07 4.11
CA TRP A 118 -3.41 18.20 4.87
C TRP A 118 -2.67 19.21 3.98
N LEU A 119 -1.87 18.74 3.04
CA LEU A 119 -1.12 19.60 2.13
C LEU A 119 -2.07 20.38 1.22
N PHE A 120 -3.08 19.70 0.67
CA PHE A 120 -4.04 20.33 -0.21
C PHE A 120 -4.79 21.46 0.52
N THR A 121 -5.38 21.18 1.68
CA THR A 121 -6.11 22.18 2.48
C THR A 121 -5.21 23.34 2.93
N HIS A 122 -3.91 23.10 3.16
CA HIS A 122 -2.99 24.15 3.56
C HIS A 122 -2.56 25.07 2.39
N LEU A 123 -2.54 24.55 1.17
CA LEU A 123 -2.16 25.31 -0.03
C LEU A 123 -3.32 26.16 -0.55
N THR A 124 -4.56 25.70 -0.41
CA THR A 124 -5.78 26.38 -0.88
C THR A 124 -6.47 27.15 0.25
N ARG A 125 -5.75 28.08 0.87
CA ARG A 125 -6.29 28.89 1.98
C ARG A 125 -7.54 29.66 1.55
N GLY A 126 -8.64 29.48 2.28
CA GLY A 126 -9.87 30.29 2.13
C GLY A 126 -11.08 29.53 1.59
N VAL A 127 -10.98 28.24 1.31
CA VAL A 127 -12.09 27.35 0.95
C VAL A 127 -12.05 26.12 1.87
N ASP A 128 -13.20 25.57 2.24
CA ASP A 128 -13.26 24.23 2.86
C ASP A 128 -13.45 23.20 1.73
N GLU A 129 -12.33 22.63 1.26
CA GLU A 129 -12.36 21.70 0.13
C GLU A 129 -13.15 20.44 0.46
N MET A 130 -13.16 20.03 1.73
CA MET A 130 -13.89 18.84 2.12
C MET A 130 -15.39 19.12 2.19
N GLU A 131 -15.80 20.33 2.55
CA GLU A 131 -17.18 20.79 2.39
C GLU A 131 -17.59 20.83 0.90
N GLU A 132 -16.77 21.42 0.03
CA GLU A 132 -17.03 21.47 -1.41
C GLU A 132 -17.18 20.07 -2.04
N ILE A 133 -16.32 19.13 -1.67
CA ILE A 133 -16.41 17.73 -2.13
C ILE A 133 -17.70 17.08 -1.62
N ARG A 134 -18.08 17.31 -0.36
CA ARG A 134 -19.35 16.82 0.19
C ARG A 134 -20.55 17.46 -0.51
N GLY A 135 -20.44 18.71 -0.94
CA GLY A 135 -21.44 19.43 -1.74
C GLY A 135 -21.54 18.97 -3.21
N GLY A 136 -20.64 18.09 -3.66
CA GLY A 136 -20.66 17.54 -5.02
C GLY A 136 -19.71 18.20 -6.00
N ASN A 137 -18.84 19.11 -5.53
CA ASN A 137 -17.90 19.78 -6.39
C ASN A 137 -16.75 18.85 -6.81
N MET A 138 -16.72 18.54 -8.10
CA MET A 138 -15.75 17.64 -8.72
C MET A 138 -14.34 18.21 -8.78
N ALA A 139 -14.19 19.54 -8.88
CA ALA A 139 -12.90 20.18 -9.07
C ALA A 139 -11.91 19.87 -7.93
N PRO A 140 -12.24 20.15 -6.64
CA PRO A 140 -11.34 19.83 -5.54
C PRO A 140 -11.14 18.31 -5.37
N ALA A 141 -12.15 17.48 -5.69
CA ALA A 141 -12.02 16.03 -5.60
C ALA A 141 -10.97 15.47 -6.56
N VAL A 142 -10.99 15.91 -7.83
CA VAL A 142 -10.02 15.47 -8.84
C VAL A 142 -8.61 15.91 -8.47
N VAL A 143 -8.46 17.17 -8.01
CA VAL A 143 -7.14 17.69 -7.62
C VAL A 143 -6.60 16.93 -6.40
N LEU A 144 -7.41 16.74 -5.36
CA LEU A 144 -6.99 16.00 -4.17
C LEU A 144 -6.64 14.54 -4.49
N ALA A 145 -7.43 13.88 -5.34
CA ALA A 145 -7.13 12.54 -5.83
C ALA A 145 -5.76 12.50 -6.55
N ALA A 146 -5.48 13.47 -7.41
CA ALA A 146 -4.20 13.58 -8.10
C ALA A 146 -3.03 13.82 -7.14
N VAL A 147 -3.20 14.68 -6.13
CA VAL A 147 -2.18 14.91 -5.07
C VAL A 147 -1.86 13.60 -4.37
N MET A 148 -2.86 12.82 -3.96
CA MET A 148 -2.66 11.54 -3.29
C MET A 148 -1.88 10.54 -4.16
N VAL A 149 -2.21 10.45 -5.44
CA VAL A 149 -1.51 9.56 -6.39
C VAL A 149 -0.06 10.00 -6.58
N VAL A 150 0.19 11.31 -6.74
CA VAL A 150 1.56 11.84 -6.86
C VAL A 150 2.38 11.51 -5.62
N LEU A 151 1.84 11.76 -4.41
CA LEU A 151 2.54 11.43 -3.17
C LEU A 151 2.82 9.94 -3.04
N ALA A 152 1.88 9.08 -3.42
CA ALA A 152 2.10 7.62 -3.44
C ALA A 152 3.24 7.24 -4.39
N LEU A 153 3.25 7.77 -5.61
CA LEU A 153 4.32 7.52 -6.60
C LEU A 153 5.69 8.00 -6.10
N MET A 154 5.75 9.17 -5.45
CA MET A 154 7.02 9.69 -4.93
C MET A 154 7.51 8.92 -3.70
N THR A 155 6.58 8.38 -2.90
CA THR A 155 6.91 7.62 -1.68
C THR A 155 7.28 6.17 -1.98
N ALA A 156 6.71 5.60 -3.04
CA ALA A 156 6.85 4.19 -3.42
C ALA A 156 8.32 3.68 -3.44
N PRO A 157 9.29 4.35 -4.08
CA PRO A 157 10.67 3.88 -4.09
C PRO A 157 11.32 3.82 -2.70
N GLY A 158 11.04 4.82 -1.85
CA GLY A 158 11.54 4.85 -0.47
C GLY A 158 10.90 3.76 0.39
N LEU A 159 9.60 3.51 0.20
CA LEU A 159 8.89 2.41 0.84
C LEU A 159 9.48 1.06 0.41
N GLN A 160 9.71 0.84 -0.89
CA GLN A 160 10.34 -0.38 -1.40
C GLN A 160 11.69 -0.64 -0.71
N MET A 161 12.56 0.37 -0.64
CA MET A 161 13.85 0.25 0.04
C MET A 161 13.71 -0.14 1.52
N ALA A 162 12.75 0.46 2.22
CA ALA A 162 12.48 0.12 3.62
C ALA A 162 11.95 -1.32 3.78
N LEU A 163 11.10 -1.77 2.87
CA LEU A 163 10.56 -3.14 2.84
C LEU A 163 11.66 -4.17 2.55
N ASP A 164 12.55 -3.88 1.61
CA ASP A 164 13.68 -4.75 1.26
C ASP A 164 14.70 -4.84 2.40
N GLY A 165 14.89 -3.75 3.16
CA GLY A 165 15.72 -3.73 4.35
C GLY A 165 15.24 -4.64 5.49
N LEU A 166 13.98 -5.11 5.45
CA LEU A 166 13.46 -6.11 6.40
C LEU A 166 13.90 -7.54 6.02
N LEU A 167 14.39 -7.76 4.80
CA LEU A 167 14.84 -9.07 4.35
C LEU A 167 16.16 -9.45 5.01
N PRO A 168 16.35 -10.73 5.38
CA PRO A 168 17.64 -11.23 5.82
C PRO A 168 18.52 -11.39 4.58
N LEU A 169 19.23 -10.32 4.19
CA LEU A 169 20.15 -10.38 3.07
C LEU A 169 21.26 -11.42 3.37
N PRO A 170 21.66 -12.25 2.39
CA PRO A 170 22.83 -13.10 2.53
C PRO A 170 24.04 -12.23 2.89
N THR A 171 24.76 -12.56 3.96
CA THR A 171 26.02 -11.88 4.29
C THR A 171 26.98 -12.03 3.11
N LEU A 172 27.37 -10.93 2.49
CA LEU A 172 28.35 -10.98 1.42
C LEU A 172 29.68 -11.43 2.03
N ALA A 173 30.42 -12.31 1.35
CA ALA A 173 31.70 -12.82 1.83
C ALA A 173 32.71 -11.71 2.21
N ARG A 174 32.52 -10.49 1.67
CA ARG A 174 33.29 -9.29 2.01
C ARG A 174 33.15 -8.87 3.49
N ASP A 175 32.01 -9.11 4.12
CA ASP A 175 31.76 -8.75 5.52
C ASP A 175 32.43 -9.73 6.49
N GLN A 176 32.71 -10.96 6.05
CA GLN A 176 33.46 -11.94 6.84
C GLN A 176 34.96 -11.63 6.89
N VAL A 177 35.51 -10.99 5.84
CA VAL A 177 36.92 -10.58 5.79
C VAL A 177 37.16 -9.31 6.63
N ALA A 178 36.18 -8.43 6.76
CA ALA A 178 36.29 -7.20 7.55
C ALA A 178 36.06 -7.41 9.07
N GLY A 179 35.35 -8.46 9.47
CA GLY A 179 35.11 -8.79 10.89
C GLY A 179 36.14 -9.72 11.53
N SER A 180 37.17 -10.13 10.79
CA SER A 180 38.24 -11.06 11.25
C SER A 180 39.64 -10.44 11.32
N ALA A 181 39.75 -9.11 11.14
CA ALA A 181 40.98 -8.33 11.31
C ALA A 181 40.84 -7.40 12.54
#